data_AF-E7G7X6-F1
#
_entry.id   AF-E7G7X6-F1
#
_cell.length_a   1.000
_cell.length_b   1.000
_cell.length_c   1.000
_cell.angle_alpha   90.00
_cell.angle_beta   90.00
_cell.angle_gamma   90.00
#
_symmetry.space_group_name_H-M   'P 1'
#
loop_
_entity.id
_entity.type
_entity.pdbx_description
1 polymer ?
#
loop_
_entity_poly.entity_id
_entity_poly.type
_entity_poly.pdbx_seq_one_letter_code
_entity_poly.pdbx_strand_id
1 'polypeptide(L)'
;MEEYYKMIFTLVYENNLEDYQDEILNYIRKLKKIANMHPRLMHVAIFSVFRTERKRLSILFPEIYRRFGNNLEISKMSNDDKEYIMNTFINAVEKIGKEQINAIQKNT
;
A
#
# COMPACT_ATOMS: atom_id res chain seq x y z
N MET A 1 -2.32 -8.57 -0.06
CA MET A 1 -1.63 -7.31 0.23
C MET A 1 -1.92 -6.89 1.66
N GLU A 2 -3.17 -6.90 2.10
CA GLU A 2 -3.51 -6.67 3.52
C GLU A 2 -2.78 -7.62 4.48
N GLU A 3 -2.91 -8.94 4.31
CA GLU A 3 -2.19 -9.91 5.15
C GLU A 3 -0.67 -9.80 5.03
N TYR A 4 -0.18 -9.40 3.85
CA TYR A 4 1.25 -9.22 3.61
C TYR A 4 1.79 -8.01 4.40
N TYR A 5 1.08 -6.88 4.39
CA TYR A 5 1.46 -5.71 5.18
C TYR A 5 1.21 -5.92 6.68
N LYS A 6 0.14 -6.63 7.06
CA LYS A 6 -0.05 -7.07 8.45
C LYS A 6 1.12 -7.92 8.91
N MET A 7 1.54 -8.92 8.13
CA MET A 7 2.72 -9.75 8.42
C MET A 7 4.00 -8.90 8.53
N ILE A 8 4.26 -7.98 7.60
CA ILE A 8 5.42 -7.07 7.68
C ILE A 8 5.37 -6.27 8.98
N PHE A 9 4.24 -5.66 9.32
CA PHE A 9 4.14 -4.82 10.51
C PHE A 9 4.18 -5.64 11.81
N THR A 10 3.70 -6.88 11.80
CA THR A 10 3.93 -7.84 12.89
C THR A 10 5.41 -8.15 13.05
N LEU A 11 6.13 -8.42 11.96
CA LEU A 11 7.58 -8.65 12.02
C LEU A 11 8.33 -7.41 12.53
N VAL A 12 7.92 -6.20 12.13
CA VAL A 12 8.49 -4.95 12.67
C VAL A 12 8.30 -4.89 14.17
N TYR A 13 7.11 -5.22 14.67
CA TYR A 13 6.83 -5.28 16.11
C TYR A 13 7.72 -6.30 16.83
N GLU A 14 7.79 -7.54 16.34
CA GLU A 14 8.57 -8.61 16.97
C GLU A 14 10.07 -8.29 17.06
N ASN A 15 10.59 -7.51 16.10
CA ASN A 15 12.01 -7.14 16.06
C ASN A 15 12.33 -5.79 16.73
N ASN A 16 11.32 -4.96 17.03
CA ASN A 16 11.51 -3.59 17.54
C ASN A 16 10.47 -3.29 18.63
N LEU A 17 10.38 -4.11 19.68
CA LEU A 17 9.31 -4.05 20.68
C LEU A 17 9.08 -2.66 21.30
N GLU A 18 10.14 -1.89 21.52
CA GLU A 18 10.07 -0.55 22.13
C GLU A 18 9.72 0.55 21.11
N ASP A 19 10.19 0.44 19.87
CA ASP A 19 10.12 1.50 18.85
C ASP A 19 9.24 1.14 17.63
N TYR A 20 8.50 0.04 17.68
CA TYR A 20 7.78 -0.51 16.52
C TYR A 20 6.81 0.48 15.87
N GLN A 21 6.18 1.35 16.67
CA GLN A 21 5.27 2.37 16.17
C GLN A 21 6.00 3.35 15.26
N ASP A 22 7.15 3.84 15.72
CA ASP A 22 7.96 4.77 14.96
C ASP A 22 8.52 4.11 13.70
N GLU A 23 8.90 2.83 13.76
CA GLU A 23 9.36 2.09 12.58
C GLU A 23 8.25 1.89 11.54
N ILE A 24 7.03 1.51 11.95
CA ILE A 24 5.87 1.39 11.05
C ILE A 24 5.54 2.76 10.42
N LEU A 25 5.52 3.82 11.23
CA LEU A 25 5.24 5.18 10.75
C LEU A 25 6.36 5.69 9.82
N ASN A 26 7.62 5.36 10.12
CA ASN A 26 8.78 5.70 9.29
C ASN A 26 8.72 4.99 7.94
N TYR A 27 8.32 3.71 7.91
CA TYR A 27 8.07 2.98 6.66
C TYR A 27 7.03 3.72 5.78
N ILE A 28 5.89 4.10 6.37
CA ILE A 28 4.82 4.81 5.65
C ILE A 28 5.30 6.18 5.16
N ARG A 29 6.06 6.93 5.99
CA ARG A 29 6.66 8.22 5.60
C ARG A 29 7.62 8.07 4.43
N LYS A 30 8.51 7.07 4.46
CA LYS A 30 9.45 6.77 3.38
C LYS A 30 8.71 6.40 2.09
N LEU A 31 7.66 5.58 2.18
CA LEU A 31 6.81 5.21 1.05
C LEU A 31 6.20 6.45 0.38
N LYS A 32 5.59 7.35 1.17
CA LYS A 32 5.03 8.63 0.69
C LYS A 32 6.10 9.52 0.06
N LYS A 33 7.28 9.62 0.68
CA LYS A 33 8.40 10.41 0.15
C LYS A 33 8.84 9.90 -1.22
N ILE A 34 8.98 8.59 -1.39
CA ILE A 34 9.35 7.97 -2.68
C ILE A 34 8.27 8.20 -3.74
N ALA A 35 6.99 8.09 -3.37
CA ALA A 35 5.87 8.41 -4.26
C ALA A 35 5.92 9.84 -4.80
N ASN A 36 6.26 10.79 -3.95
CA ASN A 36 6.36 12.21 -4.34
C ASN A 36 7.63 12.50 -5.15
N MET A 37 8.78 11.93 -4.77
CA MET A 37 10.06 12.20 -5.46
C MET A 37 10.18 11.45 -6.79
N HIS A 38 9.61 10.26 -6.87
CA HIS A 38 9.77 9.35 -8.01
C HIS A 38 8.42 8.73 -8.44
N PRO A 39 7.41 9.54 -8.80
CA PRO A 39 6.06 9.06 -9.08
C PRO A 39 6.05 8.06 -10.23
N ARG A 40 6.88 8.24 -11.26
CA ARG A 40 6.97 7.31 -12.40
C ARG A 40 7.44 5.90 -11.98
N LEU A 41 8.45 5.81 -11.11
CA LEU A 41 8.93 4.52 -10.61
C LEU A 41 7.87 3.85 -9.73
N MET A 42 7.20 4.63 -8.89
CA MET A 42 6.12 4.14 -8.04
C MET A 42 4.91 3.68 -8.83
N HIS A 43 4.53 4.40 -9.89
CA HIS A 43 3.52 3.93 -10.85
C HIS A 43 3.91 2.55 -11.38
N VAL A 44 5.11 2.41 -11.98
CA VAL A 44 5.55 1.12 -12.55
C VAL A 44 5.50 -0.01 -11.51
N ALA A 45 6.01 0.22 -10.31
CA ALA A 45 6.01 -0.78 -9.24
C ALA A 45 4.59 -1.19 -8.82
N ILE A 46 3.73 -0.21 -8.54
CA ILE A 46 2.34 -0.46 -8.11
C ILE A 46 1.56 -1.16 -9.22
N PHE A 47 1.63 -0.66 -10.45
CA PHE A 47 0.93 -1.26 -11.57
C PHE A 47 1.39 -2.68 -11.90
N SER A 48 2.70 -2.95 -11.77
CA SER A 48 3.22 -4.31 -11.91
C SER A 48 2.53 -5.24 -10.91
N VAL A 49 2.39 -4.83 -9.66
CA VAL A 49 1.71 -5.59 -8.61
C VAL A 49 0.21 -5.77 -8.92
N PHE A 50 -0.49 -4.72 -9.36
CA PHE A 50 -1.89 -4.79 -9.79
C PHE A 50 -2.11 -5.74 -10.97
N ARG A 51 -1.12 -5.90 -11.85
CA ARG A 51 -1.16 -6.84 -12.97
C ARG A 51 -0.89 -8.29 -12.54
N THR A 52 0.13 -8.51 -11.70
CA THR A 52 0.53 -9.87 -11.29
C THR A 52 -0.43 -10.48 -10.26
N GLU A 53 -0.94 -9.68 -9.33
CA GLU A 53 -1.77 -10.14 -8.20
C GLU A 53 -3.27 -9.86 -8.42
N ARG A 54 -3.72 -9.79 -9.69
CA ARG A 54 -5.04 -9.28 -10.07
C ARG A 54 -6.21 -9.85 -9.27
N LYS A 55 -6.31 -11.17 -9.12
CA LYS A 55 -7.44 -11.81 -8.39
C LYS A 55 -7.50 -11.33 -6.93
N ARG A 56 -6.35 -11.22 -6.28
CA ARG A 56 -6.24 -10.79 -4.89
C ARG A 56 -6.54 -9.29 -4.77
N LEU A 57 -6.04 -8.48 -5.71
CA LEU A 57 -6.19 -7.04 -5.66
C LEU A 57 -7.56 -6.55 -6.10
N SER A 58 -8.30 -7.32 -6.91
CA SER A 58 -9.71 -7.02 -7.18
C SER A 58 -10.60 -7.14 -5.95
N ILE A 59 -10.20 -7.95 -4.96
CA ILE A 59 -10.89 -8.07 -3.67
C ILE A 59 -10.51 -6.91 -2.74
N LEU A 60 -9.23 -6.53 -2.73
CA LEU A 60 -8.70 -5.50 -1.82
C LEU A 60 -8.96 -4.06 -2.29
N PHE A 61 -9.02 -3.85 -3.61
CA PHE A 61 -9.22 -2.55 -4.24
C PHE A 61 -10.33 -2.61 -5.30
N PRO A 62 -11.55 -3.03 -4.93
CA PRO A 62 -12.65 -3.23 -5.88
C PRO A 62 -13.01 -1.96 -6.64
N GLU A 63 -12.81 -0.78 -6.05
CA GLU A 63 -13.01 0.53 -6.68
C GLU A 63 -12.08 0.79 -7.86
N ILE A 64 -10.81 0.37 -7.78
CA ILE A 64 -9.84 0.51 -8.88
C ILE A 64 -10.30 -0.34 -10.07
N TYR A 65 -10.63 -1.60 -9.84
CA TYR A 65 -11.06 -2.50 -10.91
C TYR A 65 -12.45 -2.16 -11.47
N ARG A 66 -13.32 -1.55 -10.66
CA ARG A 66 -14.61 -1.02 -11.14
C ARG A 66 -14.43 0.16 -12.07
N ARG A 67 -13.48 1.05 -11.76
CA ARG A 67 -13.22 2.27 -12.55
C ARG A 67 -12.44 2.00 -13.83
N PHE A 68 -11.42 1.16 -13.77
CA PHE A 68 -10.47 0.97 -14.87
C PHE A 68 -10.56 -0.40 -15.54
N GLY A 69 -11.45 -1.26 -15.05
CA GLY A 69 -11.61 -2.60 -15.54
C GLY A 69 -10.43 -3.49 -15.19
N ASN A 70 -10.45 -4.65 -15.84
CA ASN A 70 -9.70 -5.81 -15.43
C ASN A 70 -8.27 -5.89 -15.99
N ASN A 71 -7.95 -5.07 -17.00
CA ASN A 71 -6.65 -5.13 -17.69
C ASN A 71 -5.71 -3.98 -17.33
N LEU A 72 -6.16 -2.97 -16.56
CA LEU A 72 -5.38 -1.83 -16.06
C LEU A 72 -4.29 -1.37 -17.05
N GLU A 73 -4.72 -0.98 -18.25
CA GLU A 73 -3.80 -0.60 -19.33
C GLU A 73 -3.14 0.77 -19.05
N ILE A 74 -2.00 0.74 -18.35
CA ILE A 74 -1.24 1.91 -17.87
C ILE A 74 -0.95 2.92 -19.00
N SER A 75 -0.68 2.42 -20.22
CA SER A 75 -0.37 3.26 -21.38
C SER A 75 -1.56 4.13 -21.84
N LYS A 76 -2.79 3.72 -21.49
CA LYS A 76 -4.02 4.45 -21.81
C LYS A 76 -4.53 5.31 -20.65
N MET A 77 -3.91 5.23 -19.47
CA MET A 77 -4.30 6.00 -18.30
C MET A 77 -3.70 7.41 -18.34
N SER A 78 -4.52 8.39 -17.95
CA SER A 78 -4.07 9.75 -17.65
C SER A 78 -3.09 9.75 -16.46
N ASN A 79 -2.35 10.85 -16.26
CA ASN A 79 -1.51 10.97 -15.06
C ASN A 79 -2.36 11.00 -13.78
N ASP A 80 -3.52 11.65 -13.82
CA ASP A 80 -4.45 11.73 -12.69
C ASP A 80 -4.99 10.35 -12.28
N ASP A 81 -5.27 9.47 -13.25
CA ASP A 81 -5.68 8.11 -12.95
C ASP A 81 -4.55 7.28 -12.32
N LYS A 82 -3.31 7.51 -12.76
CA LYS A 82 -2.12 6.86 -12.18
C LYS A 82 -1.88 7.33 -10.75
N GLU A 83 -2.03 8.63 -10.51
CA GLU A 83 -1.96 9.21 -9.17
C GLU A 83 -3.08 8.69 -8.28
N TYR A 84 -4.31 8.58 -8.80
CA TYR A 84 -5.43 8.02 -8.05
C TYR A 84 -5.15 6.58 -7.58
N ILE A 85 -4.63 5.72 -8.46
CA ILE A 85 -4.28 4.33 -8.11
C ILE A 85 -3.15 4.29 -7.09
N MET A 86 -2.11 5.09 -7.29
CA MET A 86 -0.98 5.19 -6.36
C MET A 86 -1.44 5.66 -4.98
N ASN A 87 -2.23 6.73 -4.91
CA ASN A 87 -2.72 7.28 -3.66
C ASN A 87 -3.65 6.30 -2.94
N THR A 88 -4.54 5.63 -3.68
CA THR A 88 -5.42 4.59 -3.13
C THR A 88 -4.61 3.46 -2.49
N PHE A 89 -3.55 3.00 -3.16
CA PHE A 89 -2.64 1.99 -2.62
C PHE A 89 -1.94 2.47 -1.34
N ILE A 90 -1.30 3.65 -1.38
CA ILE A 90 -0.53 4.19 -0.24
C ILE A 90 -1.43 4.40 0.97
N ASN A 91 -2.64 4.91 0.75
CA ASN A 91 -3.62 5.11 1.81
C ASN A 91 -4.06 3.79 2.45
N ALA A 92 -4.20 2.71 1.67
CA ALA A 92 -4.49 1.40 2.22
C ALA A 92 -3.34 0.87 3.09
N VAL A 93 -2.08 1.03 2.64
CA VAL A 93 -0.90 0.66 3.45
C VAL A 93 -0.84 1.45 4.76
N GLU A 94 -1.11 2.75 4.71
CA GLU A 94 -1.17 3.60 5.91
C GLU A 94 -2.27 3.16 6.87
N LYS A 95 -3.47 2.85 6.34
CA LYS A 95 -4.58 2.35 7.14
C LYS A 95 -4.21 1.06 7.85
N ILE A 96 -3.64 0.09 7.14
CA ILE A 96 -3.20 -1.19 7.71
C ILE A 96 -2.16 -0.97 8.82
N GLY A 97 -1.20 -0.08 8.60
CA GLY A 97 -0.19 0.22 9.62
C GLY A 97 -0.78 0.79 10.90
N LYS A 98 -1.71 1.75 10.78
CA LYS A 98 -2.42 2.32 11.94
C LYS A 98 -3.29 1.28 12.66
N GLU A 99 -4.01 0.47 11.90
CA GLU A 99 -4.83 -0.61 12.47
C GLU A 99 -3.98 -1.63 13.22
N GLN A 100 -2.80 -1.98 12.69
CA GLN A 100 -1.89 -2.91 13.34
C GLN A 100 -1.28 -2.33 14.62
N ILE A 101 -0.85 -1.07 14.61
CA ILE A 101 -0.38 -0.38 15.83
C ILE A 101 -1.46 -0.43 16.91
N ASN A 102 -2.69 -0.04 16.57
CA ASN A 102 -3.82 -0.05 17.50
C ASN A 102 -4.15 -1.45 18.02
N ALA A 103 -4.05 -2.48 17.17
CA ALA A 103 -4.30 -3.87 17.56
C ALA A 103 -3.25 -4.37 18.54
N ILE A 104 -1.97 -4.08 18.32
CA ILE A 104 -0.88 -4.43 19.23
C ILE A 104 -1.08 -3.73 20.58
N GLN A 105 -1.36 -2.42 20.59
CA GLN A 105 -1.59 -1.65 21.82
C GLN A 105 -2.76 -2.16 22.66
N LYS A 106 -3.81 -2.72 22.03
CA LYS A 106 -4.96 -3.28 22.76
C LYS A 106 -4.68 -4.65 23.37
N ASN A 107 -3.65 -5.34 22.87
CA ASN A 107 -3.28 -6.69 23.27
C ASN A 107 -2.03 -6.74 24.16
N THR A 108 -1.45 -5.59 24.50
CA THR A 108 -0.30 -5.42 25.40
C THR A 108 -0.74 -4.67 26.65
#